data_AF-A0A382LAH1-F1
#
_entry.id   AF-A0A382LAH1-F1
#
_cell.length_a   1.000
_cell.length_b   1.000
_cell.length_c   1.000
_cell.angle_alpha   90.00
_cell.angle_beta   90.00
_cell.angle_gamma   90.00
#
_symmetry.space_group_name_H-M   'P 1'
#
loop_
_entity.id
_entity.type
_entity.pdbx_description
1 polymer ?
#
loop_
_entity_poly.entity_id
_entity_poly.type
_entity_poly.pdbx_seq_one_letter_code
_entity_poly.pdbx_strand_id
1 'polypeptide(L)'
;MIRNYLQGKNPSFRDKIVALDFKLIFLILLLGIISLFAMYSSERGDFSYHTQSHLYRFSIFFSFFIIFSFFKIKFWYKSAYIFYFIVLILLFAVDSFGVIASGSKRWISLFFINLQPSELMKVALIIFLARYYNRRTFH
;
A
#
# COMPACT_ATOMS: atom_id res chain seq x y z
N MET A 1 -27.38 -9.59 -2.61
CA MET A 1 -26.33 -9.59 -1.55
C MET A 1 -25.60 -8.25 -1.44
N ILE A 2 -25.19 -7.62 -2.55
CA ILE A 2 -24.47 -6.32 -2.59
C ILE A 2 -25.26 -5.16 -1.93
N ARG A 3 -26.59 -5.16 -2.02
CA ARG A 3 -27.46 -4.08 -1.52
C ARG A 3 -27.42 -3.89 0.02
N ASN A 4 -27.07 -4.93 0.77
CA ASN A 4 -26.99 -4.88 2.23
C ASN A 4 -25.70 -4.22 2.74
N TYR A 5 -24.68 -4.03 1.89
CA TYR A 5 -23.42 -3.39 2.27
C TYR A 5 -23.54 -1.86 2.39
N LEU A 6 -24.52 -1.29 1.69
CA LEU A 6 -24.82 0.15 1.69
C LEU A 6 -25.79 0.57 2.81
N GLN A 7 -26.50 -0.39 3.41
CA GLN A 7 -27.35 -0.14 4.57
C GLN A 7 -26.53 -0.35 5.84
N GLY A 8 -26.47 0.68 6.70
CA GLY A 8 -25.60 0.82 7.87
C GLY A 8 -25.72 -0.19 9.01
N LYS A 9 -25.95 -1.48 8.73
CA LYS A 9 -25.64 -2.57 9.67
C LYS A 9 -24.13 -2.76 9.73
N ASN A 10 -23.59 -3.04 10.92
CA ASN A 10 -22.18 -3.45 11.06
C ASN A 10 -21.99 -4.73 10.24
N PRO A 11 -21.25 -4.70 9.12
CA PRO A 11 -21.12 -5.88 8.26
C PRO A 11 -20.39 -6.97 9.04
N SER A 12 -20.94 -8.18 8.99
CA SER A 12 -20.30 -9.36 9.56
C SER A 12 -18.96 -9.60 8.85
N PHE A 13 -18.03 -10.32 9.48
CA PHE A 13 -16.74 -10.65 8.88
C PHE A 13 -16.90 -11.33 7.51
N ARG A 14 -17.93 -12.18 7.37
CA ARG A 14 -18.27 -12.84 6.09
C ARG A 14 -18.71 -11.85 5.02
N ASP A 15 -19.49 -10.83 5.38
CA ASP A 15 -19.94 -9.81 4.42
C ASP A 15 -18.77 -8.98 3.89
N LYS A 16 -17.78 -8.69 4.75
CA LYS A 16 -16.56 -7.99 4.34
C LYS A 16 -15.73 -8.81 3.35
N ILE A 17 -15.63 -10.12 3.55
CA ILE A 17 -14.91 -11.02 2.63
C ILE A 17 -15.62 -11.06 1.27
N VAL A 18 -16.95 -11.22 1.27
CA VAL A 18 -17.73 -11.28 0.01
C VAL A 18 -17.74 -9.93 -0.71
N ALA A 19 -17.56 -8.82 0.00
CA ALA A 19 -17.44 -7.49 -0.58
C ALA A 19 -16.07 -7.17 -1.18
N LEU A 20 -15.06 -8.04 -1.00
CA LEU A 20 -13.77 -7.87 -1.66
C LEU A 20 -13.92 -8.04 -3.18
N ASP A 21 -13.20 -7.24 -3.93
CA ASP A 21 -13.13 -7.40 -5.38
C ASP A 21 -12.20 -8.58 -5.72
N PHE A 22 -12.80 -9.77 -5.79
CA PHE A 22 -12.09 -11.00 -6.13
C PHE A 22 -11.40 -10.93 -7.51
N LYS A 23 -11.95 -10.16 -8.46
CA LYS A 23 -11.34 -9.98 -9.78
C LYS A 23 -10.04 -9.19 -9.66
N LEU A 24 -10.04 -8.10 -8.90
CA LEU A 24 -8.84 -7.32 -8.61
C LEU A 24 -7.77 -8.16 -7.90
N ILE A 25 -8.17 -8.90 -6.86
CA ILE A 25 -7.25 -9.78 -6.10
C ILE A 25 -6.61 -10.81 -7.03
N PHE A 26 -7.41 -11.45 -7.87
CA PHE A 26 -6.93 -12.44 -8.83
C PHE A 26 -5.93 -11.85 -9.83
N LEU A 27 -6.22 -10.67 -10.38
CA LEU A 27 -5.32 -9.99 -11.32
C LEU A 27 -3.98 -9.61 -10.68
N ILE A 28 -3.99 -9.12 -9.44
CA ILE A 28 -2.77 -8.79 -8.69
C ILE A 28 -1.95 -10.05 -8.41
N LEU A 29 -2.61 -11.15 -8.04
CA LEU A 29 -1.94 -12.42 -7.78
C LEU A 29 -1.32 -13.01 -9.05
N LEU A 30 -2.02 -12.92 -10.18
CA LEU A 30 -1.52 -13.35 -11.49
C LEU A 30 -0.29 -12.52 -11.91
N LEU A 31 -0.34 -11.20 -11.76
CA LEU A 31 0.82 -10.32 -12.00
C LEU A 31 1.99 -10.65 -11.09
N GLY A 32 1.72 -10.98 -9.82
CA GLY A 32 2.74 -11.43 -8.86
C GLY A 32 3.44 -12.70 -9.31
N ILE A 33 2.68 -13.70 -9.76
CA ILE A 33 3.22 -14.96 -10.29
C ILE A 33 4.08 -14.70 -11.52
N ILE A 34 3.61 -13.92 -12.49
CA ILE A 34 4.40 -13.54 -13.68
C ILE A 34 5.70 -12.85 -13.26
N SER A 35 5.64 -11.94 -12.28
CA SER A 35 6.83 -11.24 -11.78
C SER A 35 7.85 -12.19 -11.13
N LEU A 36 7.38 -13.21 -10.41
CA LEU A 36 8.25 -14.24 -9.84
C LEU A 36 8.90 -15.10 -10.92
N PHE A 37 8.16 -15.50 -11.96
CA PHE A 37 8.73 -16.19 -13.11
C PHE A 37 9.76 -15.33 -13.86
N ALA A 38 9.50 -14.03 -14.02
CA ALA A 38 10.45 -13.11 -14.64
C ALA A 38 11.75 -13.00 -13.85
N MET A 39 11.68 -12.92 -12.52
CA MET A 39 12.87 -12.93 -11.65
C MET A 39 13.62 -14.26 -11.70
N TYR A 40 12.90 -15.38 -11.62
CA TYR A 40 13.49 -16.71 -11.74
C TYR A 40 14.22 -16.90 -13.08
N SER A 41 13.63 -16.40 -14.17
CA SER A 41 14.26 -16.43 -15.50
C SER A 41 15.50 -15.53 -15.58
N SER A 42 15.50 -14.38 -14.91
CA SER A 42 16.65 -13.47 -14.87
C SER A 42 17.86 -14.08 -14.13
N GLU A 43 17.62 -14.99 -13.20
CA GLU A 43 18.64 -15.71 -12.44
C GLU A 43 19.07 -17.04 -13.09
N ARG A 44 18.78 -17.22 -14.39
CA ARG A 44 19.11 -18.43 -15.17
C ARG A 44 18.52 -19.73 -14.61
N GLY A 45 17.44 -19.63 -13.81
CA GLY A 45 16.76 -20.78 -13.24
C GLY A 45 17.33 -21.28 -11.91
N ASP A 46 18.26 -20.55 -11.28
CA ASP A 46 18.63 -20.82 -9.89
C ASP A 46 17.66 -20.14 -8.94
N PHE A 47 17.13 -20.90 -7.96
CA PHE A 47 16.36 -20.37 -6.84
C PHE A 47 17.28 -19.65 -5.85
N SER A 48 17.86 -18.55 -6.31
CA SER A 48 18.87 -17.81 -5.56
C SER A 48 18.24 -16.79 -4.59
N TYR A 49 19.10 -16.02 -3.91
CA TYR A 49 18.72 -15.05 -2.90
C TYR A 49 17.72 -13.99 -3.40
N HIS A 50 17.82 -13.50 -4.65
CA HIS A 50 16.90 -12.43 -5.09
C HIS A 50 15.52 -12.96 -5.44
N THR A 51 15.40 -14.15 -6.04
CA THR A 51 14.09 -14.80 -6.24
C THR A 51 13.38 -15.04 -4.91
N GLN A 52 14.10 -15.55 -3.90
CA GLN A 52 13.54 -15.75 -2.56
C GLN A 52 13.15 -14.42 -1.90
N SER A 53 14.02 -13.40 -1.96
CA SER A 53 13.71 -12.06 -1.41
C SER A 53 12.48 -11.44 -2.07
N HIS A 54 12.33 -11.61 -3.40
CA HIS A 54 11.16 -11.13 -4.13
C HIS A 54 9.88 -11.85 -3.70
N LEU A 55 9.93 -13.17 -3.50
CA LEU A 55 8.80 -13.96 -2.99
C LEU A 55 8.38 -13.51 -1.60
N TYR A 56 9.32 -13.35 -0.66
CA TYR A 56 9.02 -12.88 0.69
C TYR A 56 8.42 -11.48 0.69
N ARG A 57 9.00 -10.54 -0.07
CA ARG A 57 8.46 -9.17 -0.21
C ARG A 57 7.05 -9.20 -0.77
N PHE A 58 6.82 -9.92 -1.86
CA PHE A 58 5.50 -10.05 -2.46
C PHE A 58 4.48 -10.61 -1.47
N SER A 59 4.83 -11.70 -0.77
CA SER A 59 3.95 -12.32 0.22
C SER A 59 3.59 -11.35 1.37
N ILE A 60 4.58 -10.66 1.93
CA ILE A 60 4.37 -9.67 3.01
C ILE A 60 3.47 -8.52 2.54
N PHE A 61 3.76 -7.91 1.39
CA PHE A 61 2.97 -6.80 0.87
C PHE A 61 1.56 -7.23 0.45
N PHE A 62 1.41 -8.46 -0.07
CA PHE A 62 0.10 -9.02 -0.40
C PHE A 62 -0.74 -9.29 0.85
N SER A 63 -0.14 -9.80 1.93
CA SER A 63 -0.81 -9.91 3.23
C SER A 63 -1.22 -8.54 3.77
N PHE A 64 -0.34 -7.53 3.70
CA PHE A 64 -0.71 -6.16 4.07
C PHE A 64 -1.88 -5.63 3.24
N PHE A 65 -1.87 -5.84 1.93
CA PHE A 65 -2.98 -5.44 1.04
C PHE A 65 -4.32 -6.04 1.51
N ILE A 66 -4.36 -7.33 1.82
CA ILE A 66 -5.57 -7.99 2.35
C ILE A 66 -5.98 -7.37 3.68
N ILE A 67 -5.05 -7.19 4.63
CA ILE A 67 -5.32 -6.60 5.94
C ILE A 67 -5.89 -5.18 5.80
N PHE A 68 -5.26 -4.33 4.98
CA PHE A 68 -5.70 -2.96 4.74
C PHE A 68 -7.08 -2.90 4.06
N SER A 69 -7.43 -3.89 3.24
CA SER A 69 -8.76 -3.97 2.63
C SER A 69 -9.91 -4.16 3.63
N PHE A 70 -9.63 -4.65 4.85
CA PHE A 70 -10.63 -4.76 5.91
C PHE A 70 -10.86 -3.47 6.69
N PHE A 71 -10.00 -2.46 6.52
CA PHE A 71 -10.15 -1.17 7.19
C PHE A 71 -11.30 -0.37 6.59
N LYS A 72 -12.17 0.15 7.47
CA LYS A 72 -13.30 0.99 7.03
C LYS A 72 -12.78 2.29 6.44
N ILE A 73 -13.38 2.73 5.33
CA ILE A 73 -13.06 4.01 4.68
C ILE A 73 -13.12 5.19 5.65
N LYS A 74 -14.04 5.17 6.63
CA LYS A 74 -14.16 6.20 7.69
C LYS A 74 -12.88 6.39 8.52
N PHE A 75 -12.12 5.32 8.76
CA PHE A 75 -10.85 5.39 9.49
C PHE A 75 -9.81 6.19 8.68
N TRP A 76 -9.64 5.85 7.40
CA TRP A 76 -8.76 6.56 6.48
C TRP A 76 -9.12 8.03 6.34
N TYR A 77 -10.43 8.33 6.22
CA TYR A 77 -10.89 9.72 6.20
C TYR A 77 -10.51 10.43 7.51
N LYS A 78 -10.81 9.88 8.69
CA LYS A 78 -10.51 10.54 9.98
C LYS A 78 -9.01 10.82 10.15
N SER A 79 -8.17 9.87 9.75
CA SER A 79 -6.71 9.93 9.89
C SER A 79 -5.99 10.69 8.77
N ALA A 80 -6.70 11.11 7.71
CA ALA A 80 -6.12 11.73 6.51
C ALA A 80 -5.14 12.87 6.80
N TYR A 81 -5.53 13.86 7.63
CA TYR A 81 -4.69 15.01 7.96
C TYR A 81 -3.44 14.59 8.74
N ILE A 82 -3.60 13.75 9.76
CA ILE A 82 -2.48 13.26 10.59
C ILE A 82 -1.50 12.47 9.72
N PHE A 83 -2.01 11.58 8.88
CA PHE A 83 -1.19 10.78 7.97
C PHE A 83 -0.41 11.66 6.99
N TYR A 84 -1.05 12.68 6.40
CA TYR A 84 -0.38 13.64 5.54
C TYR A 84 0.77 14.39 6.24
N PHE A 85 0.54 14.94 7.43
CA PHE A 85 1.58 15.66 8.17
C PHE A 85 2.73 14.77 8.59
N ILE A 86 2.47 13.53 9.03
CA ILE A 86 3.52 12.55 9.36
C ILE A 86 4.39 12.27 8.14
N VAL A 87 3.78 12.01 6.99
CA VAL A 87 4.52 11.71 5.75
C VAL A 87 5.28 12.93 5.23
N LEU A 88 4.72 14.13 5.41
CA LEU A 88 5.40 15.39 5.08
C LEU A 88 6.65 15.60 5.93
N ILE A 89 6.57 15.38 7.24
CA ILE A 89 7.73 15.41 8.13
C ILE A 89 8.75 14.36 7.70
N LEU A 90 8.31 13.15 7.37
CA LEU A 90 9.19 12.09 6.91
C LEU A 90 9.92 12.47 5.61
N LEU A 91 9.27 13.22 4.72
CA LEU A 91 9.85 13.73 3.48
C LEU A 91 11.01 14.69 3.76
N PHE A 92 10.83 15.63 4.69
CA PHE A 92 11.92 16.50 5.15
C PHE A 92 13.03 15.70 5.86
N ALA A 93 12.66 14.67 6.62
CA ALA A 93 13.63 13.81 7.29
C ALA A 93 14.53 13.03 6.30
N VAL A 94 14.07 12.72 5.08
CA VAL A 94 14.93 12.11 4.03
C VAL A 94 16.11 12.99 3.69
N ASP A 95 15.91 14.31 3.63
CA ASP A 95 16.98 15.21 3.20
C ASP A 95 18.15 15.22 4.22
N SER A 96 17.80 15.17 5.51
CA SER A 96 18.77 15.12 6.61
C SER A 96 19.35 13.72 6.86
N PHE A 97 18.49 12.69 6.94
CA PHE A 97 18.85 11.33 7.38
C PHE A 97 18.79 10.26 6.28
N GLY A 98 18.51 10.67 5.04
CA GLY A 98 18.37 9.73 3.92
C GLY A 98 19.71 9.17 3.46
N VAL A 99 19.66 7.90 3.05
CA VAL A 99 20.79 7.19 2.44
C VAL A 99 20.92 7.60 0.98
N ILE A 100 22.15 7.87 0.56
CA ILE A 100 22.48 8.18 -0.83
C ILE A 100 22.40 6.88 -1.63
N ALA A 101 21.45 6.80 -2.56
CA ALA A 101 21.35 5.71 -3.52
C ALA A 101 21.34 6.30 -4.93
N SER A 102 22.21 5.80 -5.80
CA SER A 102 22.36 6.27 -7.20
C SER A 102 22.55 7.80 -7.31
N GLY A 103 23.32 8.41 -6.39
CA GLY A 103 23.67 9.84 -6.42
C GLY A 103 22.66 10.79 -5.77
N SER A 104 21.55 10.31 -5.21
CA SER A 104 20.54 11.15 -4.53
C SER A 104 20.07 10.53 -3.22
N LYS A 105 19.83 11.35 -2.19
CA LYS A 105 19.15 10.91 -0.96
C LYS A 105 17.65 10.73 -1.25
N ARG A 106 17.18 9.48 -1.32
CA ARG A 106 15.76 9.16 -1.59
C ARG A 106 15.16 8.16 -0.62
N TRP A 107 16.01 7.37 0.03
CA TRP A 107 15.61 6.24 0.84
C TRP A 107 15.96 6.51 2.29
N ILE A 108 15.02 6.23 3.19
CA ILE A 108 15.29 6.14 4.62
C ILE A 108 15.49 4.67 4.93
N SER A 109 16.68 4.32 5.43
CA SER A 109 16.94 2.96 5.89
C SER A 109 16.38 2.79 7.29
N LEU A 110 15.25 2.09 7.38
CA LEU A 110 14.63 1.66 8.63
C LEU A 110 15.11 0.24 8.94
N PHE A 111 16.41 0.08 9.22
CA PHE A 111 17.16 -1.14 9.65
C PHE A 111 16.90 -2.44 8.85
N PHE A 112 15.64 -2.87 8.71
CA PHE A 112 15.15 -4.00 7.94
C PHE A 112 14.57 -3.61 6.57
N ILE A 113 14.06 -2.38 6.41
CA ILE A 113 13.43 -1.93 5.15
C ILE A 113 13.97 -0.58 4.72
N ASN A 114 14.15 -0.40 3.41
CA ASN A 114 14.38 0.92 2.84
C ASN A 114 13.04 1.49 2.43
N LEU A 115 12.61 2.56 3.09
CA LEU A 115 11.35 3.22 2.82
C LEU A 115 11.59 4.47 1.99
N GLN A 116 10.80 4.66 0.93
CA GLN A 116 10.85 5.86 0.10
C GLN A 116 9.65 6.77 0.46
N PRO A 117 9.85 7.89 1.17
CA PRO A 117 8.74 8.71 1.66
C PRO A 117 7.92 9.37 0.55
N SER A 118 8.50 9.58 -0.64
CA SER A 118 7.75 10.11 -1.79
C SER A 118 6.65 9.14 -2.27
N GLU A 119 6.83 7.84 -2.11
CA GLU A 119 5.81 6.83 -2.45
C GLU A 119 4.62 6.92 -1.48
N LEU A 120 4.91 7.05 -0.18
CA LEU A 120 3.88 7.27 0.84
C LEU A 120 3.15 8.60 0.64
N MET A 121 3.86 9.65 0.22
CA MET A 121 3.27 10.97 0.01
C MET A 121 2.20 10.95 -1.09
N LYS A 122 2.40 10.18 -2.16
CA LYS A 122 1.37 10.02 -3.22
C LYS A 122 0.04 9.53 -2.64
N VAL A 123 0.10 8.49 -1.80
CA VAL A 123 -1.10 7.95 -1.15
C VAL A 123 -1.69 8.93 -0.14
N ALA A 124 -0.85 9.56 0.69
CA ALA A 124 -1.29 10.52 1.69
C ALA A 124 -2.00 11.73 1.06
N LEU A 125 -1.48 12.23 -0.06
CA LEU A 125 -2.02 13.37 -0.78
C LEU A 125 -3.38 13.03 -1.42
N ILE A 126 -3.54 11.83 -2.01
CA ILE A 126 -4.83 11.37 -2.53
C ILE A 126 -5.89 11.37 -1.43
N ILE A 127 -5.58 10.80 -0.25
CA ILE A 127 -6.52 10.70 0.87
C ILE A 127 -6.84 12.10 1.43
N PHE A 128 -5.82 12.96 1.57
CA PHE A 128 -5.98 14.34 2.01
C PHE A 128 -6.89 15.13 1.07
N LEU A 129 -6.62 15.11 -0.24
CA LEU A 129 -7.41 15.81 -1.23
C LEU A 129 -8.83 15.27 -1.31
N ALA A 130 -9.01 13.94 -1.28
CA ALA A 130 -10.33 13.32 -1.24
C ALA A 130 -11.17 13.85 -0.08
N ARG A 131 -10.58 13.98 1.12
CA ARG A 131 -11.25 14.56 2.28
C ARG A 131 -11.50 16.06 2.14
N TYR A 132 -10.51 16.80 1.68
CA TYR A 132 -10.59 18.26 1.55
C TYR A 132 -11.70 18.68 0.58
N TYR A 133 -11.75 18.06 -0.60
CA TYR A 133 -12.78 18.35 -1.59
C TYR A 133 -14.15 17.83 -1.17
N ASN A 134 -14.25 16.65 -0.56
CA ASN A 134 -15.54 16.13 -0.07
C ASN A 134 -16.19 17.06 0.98
N ARG A 135 -15.42 17.88 1.71
CA ARG A 135 -15.96 18.87 2.64
C ARG A 135 -16.41 20.16 1.92
N ARG A 136 -15.80 20.50 0.78
CA ARG A 136 -16.05 21.74 0.02
C ARG A 136 -17.30 21.67 -0.84
N THR A 137 -17.77 20.49 -1.25
CA THR A 137 -18.95 20.31 -2.12
C THR A 137 -20.30 20.66 -1.46
N PHE A 138 -20.33 21.04 -0.18
CA PHE A 138 -21.55 21.45 0.53
C PHE A 138 -21.71 22.97 0.70
N HIS A 139 -21.03 23.79 -0.11
CA HIS A 139 -21.25 25.23 -0.21
C HIS A 139 -21.50 25.64 -1.67
#